data_AF-A0A3R9X726-F1
#
_entry.id   AF-A0A3R9X726-F1
#
_cell.length_a   1.000
_cell.length_b   1.000
_cell.length_c   1.000
_cell.angle_alpha   90.00
_cell.angle_beta   90.00
_cell.angle_gamma   90.00
#
_symmetry.space_group_name_H-M   'P 1'
#
loop_
_entity.id
_entity.type
_entity.pdbx_description
1 polymer ?
#
loop_
_entity_poly.entity_id
_entity_poly.type
_entity_poly.pdbx_seq_one_letter_code
_entity_poly.pdbx_strand_id
1 'polypeptide(L)'
;MTAELPSGAVRYGTAVRDVTDAEAGAALVHTATGEVRPADAVIAADGINSPLRRRYFPDHPGLHYSGETAWRTVLSAEGLPPLVTSETWGRGQRFGIVPLADGRVYAYATAFQPQGTRPADVRAELTRRFGPWHAPVPALLERLDPAALLQHDLFDLAAPLPRLHHGRLAWLGDAAHAMTPNLGQGGCQAVEDAVVLAHLLDRADTDGIPHALAAYSAARRDRTDALRIRARRAGRRPVGLRRGAADPAHPGLGRGRAGRRRGSRRPAARHRPRPRRRAGADHR
;
A
#
# COMPACT_ATOMS: atom_id res chain seq x y z
N MET A 1 15.58 -10.10 19.09
CA MET A 1 15.59 -9.92 17.61
C MET A 1 17.00 -10.00 17.03
N THR A 2 17.83 -8.95 17.08
CA THR A 2 19.21 -9.05 16.55
C THR A 2 20.07 -10.03 17.34
N ALA A 3 19.80 -10.20 18.64
CA ALA A 3 20.38 -11.24 19.48
C ALA A 3 19.92 -12.67 19.14
N GLU A 4 18.86 -12.87 18.33
CA GLU A 4 18.46 -14.21 17.84
C GLU A 4 19.23 -14.63 16.58
N LEU A 5 20.04 -13.75 16.01
CA LEU A 5 20.77 -13.99 14.77
C LEU A 5 22.19 -14.48 15.06
N PRO A 6 22.77 -15.37 14.23
CA PRO A 6 24.16 -15.80 14.38
C PRO A 6 25.14 -14.62 14.40
N SER A 7 26.22 -14.76 15.17
CA SER A 7 27.27 -13.75 15.23
C SER A 7 27.82 -13.42 13.85
N GLY A 8 27.94 -12.14 13.53
CA GLY A 8 28.38 -11.65 12.21
C GLY A 8 27.29 -11.62 11.11
N ALA A 9 26.09 -12.16 11.35
CA ALA A 9 25.01 -12.15 10.35
C ALA A 9 24.47 -10.74 10.03
N VAL A 10 24.65 -9.77 10.94
CA VAL A 10 24.28 -8.37 10.74
C VAL A 10 25.54 -7.51 10.70
N ARG A 11 25.74 -6.78 9.60
CA ARG A 11 26.85 -5.82 9.43
C ARG A 11 26.31 -4.39 9.30
N TYR A 12 26.38 -3.62 10.38
CA TYR A 12 26.03 -2.20 10.38
C TYR A 12 27.06 -1.35 9.60
N GLY A 13 26.69 -0.12 9.22
CA GLY A 13 27.51 0.78 8.40
C GLY A 13 27.70 0.33 6.93
N THR A 14 27.40 -0.94 6.61
CA THR A 14 27.64 -1.57 5.32
C THR A 14 26.49 -1.28 4.35
N ALA A 15 26.40 -0.05 3.85
CA ALA A 15 25.37 0.33 2.88
C ALA A 15 25.64 -0.30 1.51
N VAL A 16 24.72 -1.12 1.01
CA VAL A 16 24.76 -1.63 -0.37
C VAL A 16 24.45 -0.51 -1.37
N ARG A 17 25.19 -0.47 -2.48
CA ARG A 17 25.02 0.50 -3.58
C ARG A 17 24.52 -0.15 -4.85
N ASP A 18 25.00 -1.35 -5.15
CA ASP A 18 24.70 -2.05 -6.38
C ASP A 18 24.75 -3.57 -6.21
N VAL A 19 24.14 -4.28 -7.17
CA VAL A 19 24.29 -5.72 -7.36
C VAL A 19 24.59 -5.93 -8.86
N THR A 20 25.51 -6.83 -9.18
CA THR A 20 25.78 -7.23 -10.58
C THR A 20 25.91 -8.74 -10.66
N ASP A 21 25.58 -9.34 -11.80
CA ASP A 21 25.87 -10.76 -12.03
C ASP A 21 27.39 -10.99 -12.22
N ALA A 22 27.88 -12.18 -11.88
CA ALA A 22 29.23 -12.66 -12.16
C ALA A 22 29.20 -13.81 -13.17
N GLU A 23 30.27 -13.93 -13.96
CA GLU A 23 30.45 -15.00 -14.97
C GLU A 23 30.34 -16.41 -14.38
N ALA A 24 30.77 -16.59 -13.12
CA ALA A 24 30.75 -17.86 -12.39
C ALA A 24 29.40 -18.18 -11.71
N GLY A 25 28.28 -17.62 -12.19
CA GLY A 25 26.95 -17.97 -11.67
C GLY A 25 26.68 -17.49 -10.24
N ALA A 26 27.20 -16.32 -9.85
CA ALA A 26 26.93 -15.68 -8.55
C ALA A 26 26.47 -14.22 -8.76
N ALA A 27 25.91 -13.60 -7.71
CA ALA A 27 25.72 -12.16 -7.65
C ALA A 27 26.87 -11.50 -6.87
N LEU A 28 27.32 -10.33 -7.31
CA LEU A 28 28.29 -9.48 -6.62
C LEU A 28 27.55 -8.32 -5.95
N VAL A 29 27.61 -8.26 -4.63
CA VAL A 29 27.07 -7.17 -3.81
C VAL A 29 28.14 -6.10 -3.64
N HIS A 30 27.88 -4.90 -4.15
CA HIS A 30 28.81 -3.76 -4.09
C HIS A 30 28.41 -2.81 -2.98
N THR A 31 29.33 -2.52 -2.07
CA THR A 31 29.10 -1.64 -0.90
C THR A 31 29.57 -0.20 -1.12
N ALA A 32 29.07 0.72 -0.31
CA ALA A 32 29.48 2.12 -0.30
C ALA A 32 30.95 2.34 0.12
N THR A 33 31.59 1.33 0.70
CA THR A 33 33.00 1.31 1.12
C THR A 33 33.92 0.64 0.09
N GLY A 34 33.40 0.22 -1.07
CA GLY A 34 34.17 -0.45 -2.13
C GLY A 34 34.43 -1.94 -1.89
N GLU A 35 33.94 -2.52 -0.79
CA GLU A 35 33.91 -3.98 -0.61
C GLU A 35 32.91 -4.58 -1.61
N VAL A 36 33.36 -5.56 -2.39
CA VAL A 36 32.55 -6.37 -3.29
C VAL A 36 32.50 -7.79 -2.73
N ARG A 37 31.29 -8.37 -2.62
CA ARG A 37 31.11 -9.71 -2.03
C ARG A 37 30.30 -10.62 -2.96
N PRO A 38 30.74 -11.85 -3.26
CA PRO A 38 29.90 -12.84 -3.93
C PRO A 38 28.78 -13.34 -3.00
N ALA A 39 27.64 -13.67 -3.58
CA ALA A 39 26.52 -14.36 -2.94
C ALA A 39 25.69 -15.13 -4.00
N ASP A 40 25.21 -16.33 -3.66
CA ASP A 40 24.42 -17.17 -4.57
C ASP A 40 23.04 -16.55 -4.88
N ALA A 41 22.47 -15.84 -3.90
CA ALA A 41 21.23 -15.07 -3.97
C ALA A 41 21.35 -13.76 -3.15
N VAL A 42 20.63 -12.71 -3.56
CA VAL A 42 20.59 -11.42 -2.85
C VAL A 42 19.14 -10.99 -2.64
N ILE A 43 18.75 -10.69 -1.39
CA ILE A 43 17.42 -10.20 -1.05
C ILE A 43 17.49 -8.72 -0.65
N ALA A 44 16.99 -7.85 -1.52
CA ALA A 44 16.84 -6.42 -1.29
C ALA A 44 15.61 -6.14 -0.39
N ALA A 45 15.88 -5.98 0.90
CA ALA A 45 14.95 -5.46 1.90
C ALA A 45 15.20 -3.96 2.21
N ASP A 46 15.69 -3.20 1.22
CA ASP A 46 16.15 -1.80 1.34
C ASP A 46 15.02 -0.74 1.37
N GLY A 47 13.79 -1.18 1.64
CA GLY A 47 12.64 -0.35 2.02
C GLY A 47 12.07 0.54 0.91
N ILE A 48 11.15 1.44 1.30
CA ILE A 48 10.35 2.25 0.36
C ILE A 48 11.20 3.12 -0.58
N ASN A 49 12.42 3.50 -0.18
CA ASN A 49 13.33 4.32 -0.98
C ASN A 49 14.40 3.53 -1.77
N SER A 50 14.30 2.20 -1.81
CA SER A 50 15.20 1.25 -2.48
C SER A 50 15.98 1.84 -3.67
N PRO A 51 17.31 2.07 -3.54
CA PRO A 51 18.15 2.40 -4.69
C PRO A 51 18.18 1.26 -5.71
N LEU A 52 18.21 0.00 -5.27
CA LEU A 52 18.27 -1.15 -6.17
C LEU A 52 17.02 -1.22 -7.05
N ARG A 53 15.82 -1.02 -6.51
CA ARG A 53 14.57 -0.98 -7.30
C ARG A 53 14.63 0.10 -8.38
N ARG A 54 15.11 1.30 -8.05
CA ARG A 54 15.21 2.42 -9.00
C ARG A 54 16.23 2.16 -10.11
N ARG A 55 17.32 1.45 -9.81
CA ARG A 55 18.35 1.09 -10.79
C ARG A 55 17.89 -0.01 -11.77
N TYR A 56 17.21 -1.04 -11.26
CA TYR A 56 16.76 -2.18 -12.08
C TYR A 56 15.42 -1.97 -12.79
N PHE A 57 14.63 -0.96 -12.38
CA PHE A 57 13.36 -0.59 -13.02
C PHE A 57 13.30 0.93 -13.24
N PRO A 58 14.15 1.50 -14.13
CA PRO A 58 14.25 2.94 -14.34
C PRO A 58 12.94 3.56 -14.87
N ASP A 59 12.19 2.82 -15.69
CA ASP A 59 10.90 3.26 -16.25
C ASP A 59 9.72 3.12 -15.27
N HIS A 60 9.95 2.63 -14.04
CA HIS A 60 8.87 2.50 -13.06
C HIS A 60 8.48 3.89 -12.52
N PRO A 61 7.16 4.22 -12.43
CA PRO A 61 6.67 5.53 -12.00
C PRO A 61 6.89 5.86 -10.50
N GLY A 62 7.82 5.18 -9.83
CA GLY A 62 8.32 5.51 -8.50
C GLY A 62 7.27 5.44 -7.39
N LEU A 63 7.35 6.43 -6.49
CA LEU A 63 6.44 6.59 -5.36
C LEU A 63 5.29 7.55 -5.72
N HIS A 64 4.08 7.15 -5.36
CA HIS A 64 2.89 8.00 -5.42
C HIS A 64 2.61 8.54 -4.01
N TYR A 65 2.49 9.86 -3.88
CA TYR A 65 2.00 10.47 -2.65
C TYR A 65 0.52 10.14 -2.48
N SER A 66 0.18 9.55 -1.33
CA SER A 66 -1.19 9.08 -1.05
C SER A 66 -2.23 10.21 -1.04
N GLY A 67 -1.81 11.42 -0.69
CA GLY A 67 -2.63 12.57 -0.32
C GLY A 67 -2.64 12.85 1.19
N GLU A 68 -2.12 11.93 2.02
CA GLU A 68 -2.11 12.02 3.49
C GLU A 68 -0.72 12.29 4.07
N THR A 69 -0.65 13.12 5.10
CA THR A 69 0.45 13.14 6.08
C THR A 69 -0.01 12.45 7.37
N ALA A 70 0.89 11.73 8.03
CA ALA A 70 0.72 11.17 9.36
C ALA A 70 1.63 11.83 10.39
N TRP A 71 1.12 12.02 11.59
CA TRP A 71 1.87 12.35 12.81
C TRP A 71 1.80 11.16 13.75
N ARG A 72 2.91 10.79 14.39
CA ARG A 72 3.02 9.60 15.24
C ARG A 72 3.88 9.89 16.46
N THR A 73 3.46 9.45 17.64
CA THR A 73 4.16 9.73 18.90
C THR A 73 3.78 8.69 19.98
N VAL A 74 4.52 8.68 21.09
CA VAL A 74 4.21 7.86 22.27
C VAL A 74 4.05 8.79 23.47
N LEU A 75 2.90 8.73 24.13
CA LEU A 75 2.47 9.65 25.19
C LEU A 75 2.28 8.90 26.51
N SER A 76 2.38 9.59 27.65
CA SER A 76 1.93 9.05 28.94
C SER A 76 0.39 9.02 29.00
N ALA A 77 -0.20 7.89 29.39
CA ALA A 77 -1.63 7.79 29.68
C ALA A 77 -1.97 7.99 31.17
N GLU A 78 -1.00 8.37 32.00
CA GLU A 78 -1.15 8.59 33.45
C GLU A 78 -2.31 9.54 33.79
N GLY A 79 -3.25 9.10 34.62
CA GLY A 79 -4.43 9.90 35.00
C GLY A 79 -5.52 10.01 33.92
N LEU A 80 -5.38 9.34 32.77
CA LEU A 80 -6.50 9.11 31.84
C LEU A 80 -7.29 7.85 32.24
N PRO A 81 -8.58 7.74 31.90
CA PRO A 81 -9.33 6.50 32.06
C PRO A 81 -8.74 5.38 31.18
N PRO A 82 -9.00 4.09 31.49
CA PRO A 82 -8.49 2.95 30.72
C PRO A 82 -8.74 3.09 29.22
N LEU A 83 -7.64 3.15 28.46
CA LEU A 83 -7.67 3.33 27.01
C LEU A 83 -7.84 1.97 26.30
N VAL A 84 -8.52 1.99 25.16
CA VAL A 84 -8.69 0.82 24.27
C VAL A 84 -8.19 1.12 22.86
N THR A 85 -7.66 0.10 22.19
CA THR A 85 -7.21 0.20 20.79
C THR A 85 -8.36 0.64 19.90
N SER A 86 -8.23 1.81 19.27
CA SER A 86 -9.31 2.46 18.54
C SER A 86 -8.77 3.37 17.43
N GLU A 87 -9.56 3.56 16.37
CA GLU A 87 -9.31 4.56 15.32
C GLU A 87 -10.58 5.37 15.09
N THR A 88 -10.49 6.67 15.28
CA THR A 88 -11.58 7.64 15.06
C THR A 88 -11.43 8.23 13.67
N TRP A 89 -12.53 8.28 12.90
CA TRP A 89 -12.52 8.75 11.52
C TRP A 89 -13.33 10.04 11.35
N GLY A 90 -12.67 11.09 10.85
CA GLY A 90 -13.26 12.39 10.49
C GLY A 90 -13.28 12.63 8.98
N ARG A 91 -13.62 13.86 8.56
CA ARG A 91 -13.73 14.22 7.14
C ARG A 91 -12.36 14.43 6.47
N GLY A 92 -11.72 13.34 6.08
CA GLY A 92 -10.36 13.36 5.51
C GLY A 92 -9.26 13.47 6.57
N GLN A 93 -9.56 12.99 7.77
CA GLN A 93 -8.69 12.97 8.94
C GLN A 93 -8.95 11.69 9.73
N ARG A 94 -7.94 11.15 10.42
CA ARG A 94 -8.08 10.02 11.35
C ARG A 94 -7.24 10.25 12.60
N PHE A 95 -7.66 9.69 13.73
CA PHE A 95 -6.88 9.69 14.97
C PHE A 95 -6.98 8.30 15.62
N GLY A 96 -5.84 7.65 15.80
CA GLY A 96 -5.73 6.31 16.38
C GLY A 96 -5.02 6.32 17.72
N ILE A 97 -5.53 5.48 18.62
CA ILE A 97 -5.09 5.27 20.00
C ILE A 97 -4.74 3.78 20.13
N VAL A 98 -3.50 3.47 20.51
CA VAL A 98 -3.06 2.09 20.76
C VAL A 98 -2.35 2.06 22.13
N PRO A 99 -3.00 1.54 23.19
CA PRO A 99 -2.38 1.37 24.49
C PRO A 99 -1.15 0.45 24.42
N LEU A 100 -0.12 0.76 25.20
CA LEU A 100 1.11 -0.02 25.31
C LEU A 100 1.17 -0.71 26.68
N ALA A 101 1.90 -1.83 26.76
CA ALA A 101 1.98 -2.67 27.96
C ALA A 101 2.66 -1.99 29.17
N ASP A 102 3.32 -0.85 28.96
CA ASP A 102 4.03 -0.05 29.96
C ASP A 102 3.22 1.18 30.45
N GLY A 103 1.91 1.22 30.16
CA GLY A 103 1.03 2.33 30.56
C GLY A 103 1.17 3.59 29.70
N ARG A 104 2.01 3.57 28.65
CA ARG A 104 2.04 4.60 27.61
C ARG A 104 0.99 4.30 26.52
N VAL A 105 0.83 5.23 25.60
CA VAL A 105 -0.05 5.08 24.43
C VAL A 105 0.69 5.51 23.16
N TYR A 106 0.71 4.65 22.16
CA TYR A 106 1.07 5.04 20.80
C TYR A 106 -0.13 5.74 20.17
N ALA A 107 0.03 7.03 19.89
CA ALA A 107 -0.97 7.86 19.25
C ALA A 107 -0.53 8.19 17.81
N TYR A 108 -1.47 8.10 16.87
CA TYR A 108 -1.25 8.57 15.51
C TYR A 108 -2.41 9.41 15.02
N ALA A 109 -2.11 10.40 14.18
CA ALA A 109 -3.10 11.20 13.47
C ALA A 109 -2.76 11.17 11.98
N THR A 110 -3.76 11.13 11.09
CA THR A 110 -3.57 11.40 9.66
C THR A 110 -4.50 12.50 9.18
N ALA A 111 -4.10 13.22 8.14
CA ALA A 111 -4.98 14.16 7.46
C ALA A 111 -4.56 14.35 5.99
N PHE A 112 -5.53 14.64 5.13
CA PHE A 112 -5.23 15.13 3.79
C PHE A 112 -4.58 16.52 3.87
N GLN A 113 -3.47 16.70 3.16
CA GLN A 113 -2.78 17.98 2.95
C GLN A 113 -1.76 17.87 1.80
N PRO A 114 -1.23 18.99 1.26
CA PRO A 114 -0.16 18.95 0.26
C PRO A 114 1.11 18.25 0.79
N GLN A 115 1.80 17.50 -0.07
CA GLN A 115 3.09 16.89 0.24
C GLN A 115 4.09 17.93 0.74
N GLY A 116 4.95 17.57 1.70
CA GLY A 116 5.97 18.48 2.24
C GLY A 116 5.42 19.56 3.17
N THR A 117 4.11 19.64 3.42
CA THR A 117 3.52 20.58 4.39
C THR A 117 4.12 20.34 5.78
N ARG A 118 4.87 21.30 6.32
CA ARG A 118 5.39 21.30 7.70
C ARG A 118 4.98 22.62 8.37
N PRO A 119 4.09 22.61 9.37
CA PRO A 119 3.71 23.84 10.08
C PRO A 119 4.86 24.31 10.99
N ALA A 120 4.99 25.62 11.21
CA ALA A 120 5.98 26.18 12.13
C ALA A 120 5.69 25.79 13.59
N ASP A 121 4.41 25.71 13.97
CA ASP A 121 3.96 25.08 15.21
C ASP A 121 3.07 23.87 14.88
N VAL A 122 3.61 22.67 15.12
CA VAL A 122 2.92 21.41 14.91
C VAL A 122 1.95 21.05 16.05
N ARG A 123 2.14 21.60 17.27
CA ARG A 123 1.18 21.46 18.37
C ARG A 123 -0.07 22.27 18.04
N ALA A 124 0.07 23.54 17.70
CA ALA A 124 -1.06 24.39 17.32
C ALA A 124 -1.85 23.79 16.14
N GLU A 125 -1.16 23.25 15.13
CA GLU A 125 -1.81 22.62 13.98
C GLU A 125 -2.57 21.33 14.35
N LEU A 126 -2.00 20.47 15.22
CA LEU A 126 -2.71 19.28 15.70
C LEU A 126 -3.88 19.65 16.62
N THR A 127 -3.71 20.59 17.55
CA THR A 127 -4.80 21.10 18.41
C THR A 127 -5.93 21.71 17.57
N ARG A 128 -5.62 22.50 16.54
CA ARG A 128 -6.62 23.05 15.60
C ARG A 128 -7.37 21.96 14.83
N ARG A 129 -6.71 20.87 14.46
CA ARG A 129 -7.29 19.77 13.66
C ARG A 129 -8.06 18.73 14.47
N PHE A 130 -7.63 18.47 15.71
CA PHE A 130 -8.06 17.31 16.51
C PHE A 130 -8.53 17.67 17.93
N GLY A 131 -8.27 18.89 18.42
CA GLY A 131 -8.82 19.39 19.69
C GLY A 131 -10.35 19.46 19.77
N PRO A 132 -11.11 19.66 18.67
CA PRO A 132 -12.57 19.53 18.67
C PRO A 132 -13.12 18.09 18.69
N TRP A 133 -12.26 17.07 18.81
CA TRP A 133 -12.69 15.66 18.77
C TRP A 133 -13.07 15.16 20.17
N HIS A 134 -13.76 14.02 20.23
CA HIS A 134 -14.22 13.46 21.50
C HIS A 134 -13.06 13.06 22.43
N ALA A 135 -13.34 13.01 23.73
CA ALA A 135 -12.40 12.47 24.71
C ALA A 135 -11.97 11.04 24.34
N PRO A 136 -10.70 10.66 24.57
CA PRO A 136 -9.64 11.42 25.25
C PRO A 136 -8.73 12.23 24.30
N VAL A 137 -9.09 12.40 23.02
CA VAL A 137 -8.19 13.00 22.01
C VAL A 137 -7.61 14.37 22.43
N PRO A 138 -8.38 15.32 22.99
CA PRO A 138 -7.82 16.62 23.42
C PRO A 138 -6.78 16.49 24.53
N ALA A 139 -7.06 15.68 25.56
CA ALA A 139 -6.16 15.44 26.68
C ALA A 139 -4.86 14.68 26.29
N LEU A 140 -4.86 13.99 25.15
CA LEU A 140 -3.64 13.44 24.54
C LEU A 140 -2.82 14.50 23.80
N LEU A 141 -3.47 15.50 23.18
CA LEU A 141 -2.79 16.60 22.46
C LEU A 141 -2.12 17.61 23.41
N GLU A 142 -2.66 17.78 24.62
CA GLU A 142 -2.00 18.52 25.70
C GLU A 142 -0.63 17.91 26.04
N ARG A 143 -0.58 16.57 26.10
CA ARG A 143 0.61 15.76 26.44
C ARG A 143 1.61 15.58 25.30
N LEU A 144 1.31 16.10 24.11
CA LEU A 144 2.18 16.06 22.94
C LEU A 144 3.56 16.66 23.30
N ASP A 145 4.64 16.01 22.90
CA ASP A 145 5.95 16.64 22.76
C ASP A 145 6.28 16.81 21.27
N PRO A 146 6.45 18.04 20.76
CA PRO A 146 6.89 18.29 19.39
C PRO A 146 8.25 17.65 19.04
N ALA A 147 9.18 17.48 19.99
CA ALA A 147 10.47 16.84 19.74
C ALA A 147 10.35 15.32 19.54
N ALA A 148 9.43 14.67 20.26
CA ALA A 148 9.07 13.26 20.09
C ALA A 148 7.99 13.00 19.01
N LEU A 149 7.71 13.96 18.10
CA LEU A 149 6.64 13.85 17.11
C LEU A 149 7.15 13.52 15.70
N LEU A 150 6.82 12.32 15.21
CA LEU A 150 7.25 11.82 13.91
C LEU A 150 6.26 12.20 12.79
N GLN A 151 6.37 13.40 12.22
CA GLN A 151 5.59 13.82 11.04
C GLN A 151 6.16 13.25 9.73
N HIS A 152 5.35 12.49 8.99
CA HIS A 152 5.73 11.80 7.75
C HIS A 152 4.63 11.87 6.69
N ASP A 153 4.99 12.25 5.47
CA ASP A 153 4.09 12.15 4.31
C ASP A 153 3.96 10.68 3.89
N LEU A 154 2.74 10.20 3.63
CA LEU A 154 2.47 8.79 3.34
C LEU A 154 2.53 8.52 1.83
N PHE A 155 3.33 7.53 1.44
CA PHE A 155 3.51 7.09 0.06
C PHE A 155 3.16 5.61 -0.11
N ASP A 156 2.90 5.21 -1.35
CA ASP A 156 2.93 3.83 -1.81
C ASP A 156 3.61 3.77 -3.20
N LEU A 157 3.97 2.58 -3.69
CA LEU A 157 4.43 2.47 -5.09
C LEU A 157 3.32 2.96 -6.02
N ALA A 158 3.66 3.70 -7.08
CA ALA A 158 2.67 4.20 -8.04
C ALA A 158 1.93 3.05 -8.77
N ALA A 159 2.71 2.07 -9.25
CA ALA A 159 2.28 0.83 -9.90
C ALA A 159 2.96 -0.38 -9.20
N PRO A 160 2.52 -1.64 -9.42
CA PRO A 160 3.36 -2.79 -9.08
C PRO A 160 4.66 -2.77 -9.91
N LEU A 161 5.72 -3.38 -9.38
CA LEU A 161 6.87 -3.74 -10.19
C LEU A 161 6.47 -4.71 -11.31
N PRO A 162 7.18 -4.75 -12.46
CA PRO A 162 6.91 -5.75 -13.50
C PRO A 162 7.21 -7.18 -13.01
N ARG A 163 8.18 -7.33 -12.11
CA ARG A 163 8.57 -8.57 -11.43
C ARG A 163 9.28 -8.24 -10.11
N LEU A 164 9.30 -9.16 -9.16
CA LEU A 164 9.99 -8.98 -7.85
C LEU A 164 11.41 -9.56 -7.84
N HIS A 165 11.99 -9.88 -9.00
CA HIS A 165 13.31 -10.49 -9.15
C HIS A 165 14.04 -10.03 -10.42
N HIS A 166 15.37 -10.19 -10.44
CA HIS A 166 16.23 -10.04 -11.61
C HIS A 166 17.46 -10.93 -11.42
N GLY A 167 17.61 -11.99 -12.23
CA GLY A 167 18.71 -12.95 -12.06
C GLY A 167 18.71 -13.54 -10.65
N ARG A 168 19.78 -13.29 -9.90
CA ARG A 168 19.98 -13.73 -8.50
C ARG A 168 19.55 -12.70 -7.44
N LEU A 169 19.00 -11.55 -7.84
CA LEU A 169 18.44 -10.53 -6.97
C LEU A 169 16.91 -10.66 -6.85
N ALA A 170 16.36 -10.49 -5.65
CA ALA A 170 14.93 -10.30 -5.43
C ALA A 170 14.63 -9.18 -4.42
N TRP A 171 13.46 -8.55 -4.52
CA TRP A 171 13.01 -7.51 -3.58
C TRP A 171 11.95 -8.04 -2.62
N LEU A 172 11.95 -7.58 -1.38
CA LEU A 172 11.04 -7.98 -0.31
C LEU A 172 10.41 -6.76 0.41
N GLY A 173 9.18 -6.90 0.90
CA GLY A 173 8.51 -5.87 1.71
C GLY A 173 8.35 -4.53 0.99
N ASP A 174 8.58 -3.43 1.70
CA ASP A 174 8.49 -2.07 1.12
C ASP A 174 9.45 -1.82 -0.05
N ALA A 175 10.52 -2.62 -0.19
CA ALA A 175 11.36 -2.54 -1.39
C ALA A 175 10.60 -3.03 -2.63
N ALA A 176 9.73 -4.03 -2.49
CA ALA A 176 8.97 -4.68 -3.56
C ALA A 176 7.56 -4.09 -3.79
N HIS A 177 6.83 -3.75 -2.71
CA HIS A 177 5.38 -3.49 -2.77
C HIS A 177 4.87 -2.45 -1.76
N ALA A 178 5.72 -1.51 -1.35
CA ALA A 178 5.38 -0.44 -0.38
C ALA A 178 3.95 0.11 -0.54
N MET A 179 3.23 0.11 0.58
CA MET A 179 1.80 0.42 0.65
C MET A 179 1.48 1.34 1.82
N THR A 180 0.42 2.14 1.66
CA THR A 180 -0.09 2.98 2.76
C THR A 180 -0.46 2.13 3.99
N PRO A 181 -0.28 2.62 5.22
CA PRO A 181 -0.47 1.83 6.45
C PRO A 181 -1.93 1.42 6.75
N ASN A 182 -2.87 1.79 5.89
CA ASN A 182 -4.32 1.83 6.10
C ASN A 182 -5.02 0.46 6.22
N LEU A 183 -4.25 -0.64 6.28
CA LEU A 183 -4.71 -2.01 6.56
C LEU A 183 -3.74 -2.78 7.50
N GLY A 184 -2.69 -2.13 8.01
CA GLY A 184 -1.62 -2.79 8.80
C GLY A 184 -0.76 -3.80 8.04
N GLN A 185 -0.94 -3.95 6.71
CA GLN A 185 -0.43 -5.12 5.98
C GLN A 185 1.04 -5.11 5.56
N GLY A 186 1.72 -3.96 5.49
CA GLY A 186 3.09 -3.89 4.95
C GLY A 186 4.08 -4.86 5.63
N GLY A 187 4.13 -4.83 6.97
CA GLY A 187 4.94 -5.76 7.76
C GLY A 187 4.49 -7.21 7.65
N CYS A 188 3.19 -7.48 7.65
CA CYS A 188 2.64 -8.83 7.46
C CYS A 188 3.06 -9.42 6.10
N GLN A 189 3.02 -8.62 5.03
CA GLN A 189 3.44 -9.06 3.71
C GLN A 189 4.95 -9.25 3.58
N ALA A 190 5.77 -8.44 4.26
CA ALA A 190 7.22 -8.67 4.34
C ALA A 190 7.57 -10.00 5.05
N VAL A 191 6.78 -10.41 6.06
CA VAL A 191 6.94 -11.72 6.71
C VAL A 191 6.45 -12.86 5.80
N GLU A 192 5.31 -12.71 5.11
CA GLU A 192 4.87 -13.69 4.11
C GLU A 192 5.89 -13.84 2.96
N ASP A 193 6.53 -12.75 2.51
CA ASP A 193 7.60 -12.78 1.51
C ASP A 193 8.80 -13.59 2.00
N ALA A 194 9.26 -13.34 3.23
CA ALA A 194 10.42 -14.01 3.83
C ALA A 194 10.21 -15.52 3.94
N VAL A 195 9.02 -15.96 4.36
CA VAL A 195 8.65 -17.38 4.44
C VAL A 195 8.64 -18.04 3.05
N VAL A 196 8.09 -17.37 2.04
CA VAL A 196 8.06 -17.91 0.67
C VAL A 196 9.45 -17.95 0.02
N LEU A 197 10.29 -16.93 0.23
CA LEU A 197 11.69 -16.95 -0.20
C LEU A 197 12.47 -18.09 0.45
N ALA A 198 12.39 -18.22 1.78
CA ALA A 198 13.07 -19.28 2.51
C ALA A 198 12.64 -20.66 2.01
N HIS A 199 11.34 -20.93 1.88
CA HIS A 199 10.82 -22.22 1.43
C HIS A 199 11.26 -22.61 0.01
N LEU A 200 11.41 -21.63 -0.89
CA LEU A 200 11.81 -21.86 -2.29
C LEU A 200 13.33 -21.98 -2.44
N LEU A 201 14.12 -21.20 -1.69
CA LEU A 201 15.59 -21.27 -1.71
C LEU A 201 16.13 -22.51 -0.99
N ASP A 202 15.45 -22.98 0.07
CA ASP A 202 15.68 -24.27 0.75
C ASP A 202 15.54 -25.49 -0.20
N ARG A 203 14.95 -25.30 -1.38
CA ARG A 203 14.71 -26.34 -2.40
C ARG A 203 15.50 -26.13 -3.69
N ALA A 204 16.35 -25.11 -3.75
CA ALA A 204 17.16 -24.80 -4.91
C ALA A 204 18.62 -25.19 -4.66
N ASP A 205 19.24 -25.84 -5.65
CA ASP A 205 20.68 -25.79 -5.82
C ASP A 205 21.11 -24.40 -6.34
N THR A 206 22.41 -24.13 -6.40
CA THR A 206 22.94 -22.83 -6.82
C THR A 206 22.43 -22.42 -8.21
N ASP A 207 22.24 -23.36 -9.13
CA ASP A 207 21.73 -23.07 -10.48
C ASP A 207 20.20 -22.89 -10.55
N GLY A 208 19.45 -23.51 -9.65
CA GLY A 208 18.00 -23.35 -9.50
C GLY A 208 17.57 -22.02 -8.86
N ILE A 209 18.47 -21.28 -8.20
CA ILE A 209 18.14 -20.02 -7.50
C ILE A 209 17.38 -19.00 -8.37
N PRO A 210 17.78 -18.68 -9.61
CA PRO A 210 17.02 -17.75 -10.46
C PRO A 210 15.59 -18.23 -10.74
N HIS A 211 15.36 -19.55 -10.83
CA HIS A 211 14.02 -20.12 -10.97
C HIS A 211 13.21 -20.01 -9.66
N ALA A 212 13.84 -20.25 -8.51
CA ALA A 212 13.21 -20.06 -7.19
C ALA A 212 12.79 -18.59 -6.96
N LEU A 213 13.62 -17.62 -7.35
CA LEU A 213 13.29 -16.18 -7.26
C LEU A 213 12.19 -15.78 -8.27
N ALA A 214 12.14 -16.41 -9.45
CA ALA A 214 11.04 -16.25 -10.39
C ALA A 214 9.72 -16.81 -9.85
N ALA A 215 9.74 -17.99 -9.20
CA ALA A 215 8.59 -18.59 -8.54
C ALA A 215 8.08 -17.73 -7.36
N TYR A 216 8.97 -17.19 -6.53
CA TYR A 216 8.64 -16.18 -5.51
C TYR A 216 7.92 -14.98 -6.13
N SER A 217 8.48 -14.41 -7.21
CA SER A 217 7.90 -13.27 -7.90
C SER A 217 6.49 -13.59 -8.44
N ALA A 218 6.27 -14.78 -9.01
CA ALA A 218 4.95 -15.20 -9.49
C ALA A 218 3.93 -15.37 -8.33
N ALA A 219 4.35 -15.96 -7.22
CA ALA A 219 3.47 -16.20 -6.07
C ALA A 219 3.10 -14.93 -5.28
N ARG A 220 3.98 -13.91 -5.27
CA ARG A 220 3.88 -12.75 -4.36
C ARG A 220 3.43 -11.44 -5.02
N ARG A 221 3.78 -11.20 -6.29
CA ARG A 221 3.55 -9.91 -6.97
C ARG A 221 2.09 -9.46 -6.94
N ASP A 222 1.19 -10.26 -7.48
CA ASP A 222 -0.20 -9.81 -7.71
C ASP A 222 -1.02 -9.83 -6.40
N ARG A 223 -0.64 -10.70 -5.45
CA ARG A 223 -1.19 -10.71 -4.08
C ARG A 223 -0.84 -9.42 -3.33
N THR A 224 0.43 -9.00 -3.36
CA THR A 224 0.88 -7.79 -2.65
C THR A 224 0.39 -6.52 -3.34
N ASP A 225 0.30 -6.50 -4.68
CA ASP A 225 -0.33 -5.39 -5.40
C ASP A 225 -1.83 -5.22 -5.09
N ALA A 226 -2.58 -6.33 -5.01
CA ALA A 226 -3.98 -6.30 -4.61
C ALA A 226 -4.15 -5.70 -3.19
N LEU A 227 -3.20 -5.93 -2.28
CA LEU A 227 -3.19 -5.34 -0.94
C LEU A 227 -2.80 -3.85 -0.97
N ARG A 228 -1.79 -3.45 -1.75
CA ARG A 228 -1.42 -2.04 -2.00
C ARG A 228 -2.62 -1.23 -2.49
N ILE A 229 -3.33 -1.75 -3.50
CA ILE A 229 -4.55 -1.13 -4.05
C ILE A 229 -5.66 -1.04 -3.01
N ARG A 230 -5.88 -2.07 -2.19
CA ARG A 230 -6.87 -2.06 -1.10
C ARG A 230 -6.51 -1.02 -0.03
N ALA A 231 -5.24 -0.90 0.35
CA ALA A 231 -4.76 0.07 1.34
C ALA A 231 -4.92 1.52 0.85
N ARG A 232 -4.53 1.81 -0.40
CA ARG A 232 -4.76 3.14 -1.02
C ARG A 232 -6.26 3.48 -1.06
N ARG A 233 -7.13 2.50 -1.34
CA ARG A 233 -8.59 2.68 -1.32
C ARG A 233 -9.17 2.86 0.09
N ALA A 234 -8.54 2.30 1.13
CA ALA A 234 -9.01 2.41 2.52
C ALA A 234 -8.88 3.85 3.06
N GLY A 235 -7.69 4.47 2.93
CA GLY A 235 -7.45 5.85 3.38
C GLY A 235 -8.26 6.91 2.61
N ARG A 236 -8.66 6.62 1.37
CA ARG A 236 -9.49 7.51 0.54
C ARG A 236 -11.00 7.38 0.76
N ARG A 237 -11.48 6.64 1.78
CA ARG A 237 -12.92 6.53 2.10
C ARG A 237 -13.43 7.80 2.79
N PRO A 238 -14.39 8.55 2.22
CA PRO A 238 -14.96 9.72 2.88
C PRO A 238 -15.96 9.30 3.96
N VAL A 239 -15.70 9.68 5.22
CA VAL A 239 -16.75 9.69 6.25
C VAL A 239 -17.79 10.74 5.88
N GLY A 240 -19.08 10.41 6.03
CA GLY A 240 -20.20 11.33 5.81
C GLY A 240 -20.97 11.11 4.50
N LEU A 241 -20.45 10.35 3.54
CA LEU A 241 -21.28 9.82 2.46
C LEU A 241 -22.17 8.69 2.99
N ARG A 242 -23.31 9.08 3.57
CA ARG A 242 -24.52 8.23 3.48
C ARG A 242 -24.66 7.85 2.00
N ARG A 243 -24.69 6.55 1.69
CA ARG A 243 -25.36 6.13 0.45
C ARG A 243 -26.76 6.70 0.53
N GLY A 244 -27.11 7.60 -0.38
CA GLY A 244 -28.51 7.98 -0.56
C GLY A 244 -29.27 6.71 -0.84
N ALA A 245 -30.15 6.30 0.07
CA ALA A 245 -31.16 5.31 -0.27
C ALA A 245 -31.97 5.95 -1.40
N ALA A 246 -31.92 5.34 -2.59
CA ALA A 246 -32.75 5.78 -3.70
C ALA A 246 -34.19 5.44 -3.31
N ASP A 247 -34.91 6.46 -2.83
CA ASP A 247 -36.33 6.38 -2.51
C ASP A 247 -37.10 5.97 -3.77
N PRO A 248 -37.70 4.76 -3.82
CA PRO A 248 -38.42 4.29 -4.99
C PRO A 248 -39.79 4.97 -5.05
N ALA A 249 -39.79 6.22 -5.50
CA ALA A 249 -40.96 7.10 -5.56
C ALA A 249 -42.20 6.40 -6.16
N HIS A 250 -43.18 6.12 -5.31
CA HIS A 250 -44.45 5.49 -5.71
C HIS A 250 -45.38 6.53 -6.36
N PRO A 251 -45.78 6.38 -7.64
CA PRO A 251 -46.63 7.36 -8.32
C PRO A 251 -48.12 7.21 -7.92
N GLY A 252 -48.51 7.89 -6.84
CA GLY A 252 -49.86 7.84 -6.25
C GLY A 252 -50.86 8.87 -6.82
N LEU A 253 -51.52 8.53 -7.93
CA LEU A 253 -52.87 8.98 -8.34
C LEU A 253 -53.33 10.43 -7.99
N GLY A 254 -53.08 11.39 -8.90
CA GLY A 254 -53.78 12.69 -8.95
C GLY A 254 -54.65 12.83 -10.21
N ARG A 255 -55.91 13.27 -10.09
CA ARG A 255 -56.86 13.39 -11.23
C ARG A 255 -56.79 14.78 -11.89
N GLY A 256 -56.65 14.82 -13.22
CA GLY A 256 -56.78 16.02 -14.06
C GLY A 256 -57.46 15.67 -15.40
N ARG A 257 -58.21 16.62 -16.00
CA ARG A 257 -59.11 16.35 -17.15
C ARG A 257 -58.67 17.04 -18.45
N ALA A 258 -59.13 16.43 -19.55
CA ALA A 258 -59.39 17.01 -20.88
C ALA A 258 -58.20 17.26 -21.85
N GLY A 259 -58.29 16.61 -23.02
CA GLY A 259 -57.44 16.84 -24.20
C GLY A 259 -57.95 16.03 -25.40
N ARG A 260 -58.46 16.71 -26.44
CA ARG A 260 -58.89 16.14 -27.74
C ARG A 260 -57.68 16.15 -28.71
N ARG A 261 -57.55 15.37 -29.80
CA ARG A 261 -58.41 14.37 -30.49
C ARG A 261 -57.53 13.53 -31.47
N ARG A 262 -57.97 12.31 -31.80
CA ARG A 262 -57.75 11.52 -33.06
C ARG A 262 -56.45 11.69 -33.88
N GLY A 263 -55.76 10.56 -34.11
CA GLY A 263 -54.88 10.33 -35.27
C GLY A 263 -54.58 8.82 -35.41
N SER A 264 -54.76 8.20 -36.58
CA SER A 264 -54.71 6.74 -36.74
C SER A 264 -53.73 6.26 -37.79
N ARG A 265 -52.97 5.18 -37.48
CA ARG A 265 -52.81 3.95 -38.29
C ARG A 265 -51.76 2.98 -37.70
N ARG A 266 -51.88 1.72 -38.11
CA ARG A 266 -51.06 0.50 -37.85
C ARG A 266 -51.40 -0.48 -39.00
N PRO A 267 -50.69 -1.61 -39.25
CA PRO A 267 -49.45 -2.13 -38.63
C PRO A 267 -48.44 -2.63 -39.71
N ALA A 268 -47.66 -3.68 -39.37
CA ALA A 268 -46.93 -4.62 -40.25
C ALA A 268 -45.59 -4.17 -40.89
N ALA A 269 -44.62 -5.06 -41.18
CA ALA A 269 -44.33 -6.39 -40.59
C ALA A 269 -42.89 -6.88 -40.92
N ARG A 270 -42.38 -7.78 -40.08
CA ARG A 270 -41.42 -8.89 -40.32
C ARG A 270 -40.59 -8.88 -41.64
N HIS A 271 -39.26 -8.99 -41.53
CA HIS A 271 -38.56 -10.27 -41.82
C HIS A 271 -37.06 -10.31 -41.43
N ARG A 272 -36.62 -11.49 -40.99
CA ARG A 272 -35.29 -12.09 -41.23
C ARG A 272 -35.55 -13.45 -41.93
N PRO A 273 -34.57 -14.02 -42.67
CA PRO A 273 -33.72 -15.05 -42.08
C PRO A 273 -32.22 -14.97 -42.48
N ARG A 274 -31.42 -15.96 -42.06
CA ARG A 274 -30.00 -16.17 -42.43
C ARG A 274 -29.86 -17.26 -43.54
N PRO A 275 -28.78 -18.07 -43.68
CA PRO A 275 -27.71 -17.84 -44.68
C PRO A 275 -27.39 -19.06 -45.57
N ARG A 276 -26.44 -18.94 -46.51
CA ARG A 276 -25.68 -20.06 -47.14
C ARG A 276 -24.47 -19.54 -47.96
N ARG A 277 -23.55 -20.36 -48.50
CA ARG A 277 -22.49 -21.20 -47.87
C ARG A 277 -21.58 -21.81 -48.99
N ARG A 278 -20.24 -21.74 -48.89
CA ARG A 278 -19.22 -22.39 -49.78
C ARG A 278 -19.23 -21.89 -51.25
N ALA A 279 -18.20 -22.11 -52.10
CA ALA A 279 -16.87 -22.77 -52.00
C ALA A 279 -15.80 -21.85 -52.65
N GLY A 280 -14.49 -22.12 -52.79
CA GLY A 280 -13.59 -23.22 -52.39
C GLY A 280 -12.49 -23.45 -53.45
N ALA A 281 -11.25 -23.80 -53.05
CA ALA A 281 -10.04 -23.95 -53.89
C ALA A 281 -9.58 -22.62 -54.59
N ASP A 282 -8.33 -22.36 -55.00
CA ASP A 282 -6.97 -22.90 -54.73
C ASP A 282 -5.96 -21.73 -55.02
N HIS A 283 -4.62 -21.80 -55.17
CA HIS A 283 -3.63 -22.86 -55.36
C HIS A 283 -2.21 -22.36 -54.93
N ARG A 284 -1.36 -23.28 -54.41
CA ARG A 284 0.07 -23.11 -54.03
C ARG A 284 0.40 -22.28 -52.78
#